data_AF-A0A4Q7ABU3-F1
#
_entry.id   AF-A0A4Q7ABU3-F1
#
_cell.length_a   1.000
_cell.length_b   1.000
_cell.length_c   1.000
_cell.angle_alpha   90.00
_cell.angle_beta   90.00
_cell.angle_gamma   90.00
#
_symmetry.space_group_name_H-M   'P 1'
#
loop_
_entity.id
_entity.type
_entity.pdbx_description
1 polymer ?
#
loop_
_entity_poly.entity_id
_entity_poly.type
_entity_poly.pdbx_seq_one_letter_code
_entity_poly.pdbx_strand_id
1 'polypeptide(L)' 'MNNEELSFKKGYEILKKNAEFLESQEEPDIDNLMAIVEESMTAYKACKLRIDAVQQALNDTFKE' A
#
# COMPACT_ATOMS: atom_id res chain seq x y z
N MET A 1 -8.93 4.27 -19.64
CA MET A 1 -8.56 3.12 -18.77
C MET A 1 -9.33 3.30 -17.48
N ASN A 2 -10.14 2.31 -17.09
CA ASN A 2 -10.87 2.37 -15.83
C ASN A 2 -9.84 2.33 -14.69
N ASN A 3 -9.61 3.46 -14.03
CA ASN A 3 -8.88 3.53 -12.78
C ASN A 3 -9.74 2.84 -11.70
N GLU A 4 -9.70 1.52 -11.65
CA GLU A 4 -10.10 0.83 -10.42
C GLU A 4 -9.04 1.19 -9.38
N GLU A 5 -9.33 2.21 -8.57
CA GLU A 5 -8.53 2.53 -7.40
C GLU A 5 -8.38 1.27 -6.56
N LEU A 6 -7.13 0.95 -6.26
CA LEU A 6 -6.76 -0.24 -5.51
C LEU A 6 -7.44 -0.19 -4.13
N SER A 7 -8.17 -1.26 -3.76
CA SER A 7 -8.83 -1.31 -2.46
C SER A 7 -7.80 -1.46 -1.34
N PHE A 8 -8.15 -1.04 -0.11
CA PHE A 8 -7.26 -1.19 1.05
C PHE A 8 -6.78 -2.63 1.21
N LYS A 9 -7.68 -3.61 1.10
CA LYS A 9 -7.34 -5.04 1.23
C LYS A 9 -6.31 -5.47 0.19
N LYS A 10 -6.55 -5.15 -1.09
CA LYS A 10 -5.62 -5.50 -2.18
C LYS A 10 -4.26 -4.81 -1.98
N GLY A 11 -4.27 -3.54 -1.54
CA GLY A 11 -3.04 -2.78 -1.31
C GLY A 11 -2.23 -3.37 -0.17
N TYR A 12 -2.90 -3.75 0.92
CA TYR A 12 -2.27 -4.42 2.04
C TYR A 12 -1.68 -5.78 1.65
N GLU A 13 -2.38 -6.58 0.85
CA GLU A 13 -1.88 -7.87 0.34
C GLU A 13 -0.61 -7.70 -0.50
N ILE A 14 -0.56 -6.68 -1.37
CA ILE A 14 0.64 -6.34 -2.16
C ILE A 14 1.81 -5.95 -1.24
N LEU A 15 1.57 -5.02 -0.31
CA LEU A 15 2.59 -4.56 0.63
C LEU A 15 3.17 -5.72 1.44
N LYS A 16 2.30 -6.60 1.96
CA LYS A 16 2.70 -7.77 2.73
C LYS A 16 3.54 -8.72 1.88
N LYS A 17 3.07 -9.07 0.68
CA LYS A 17 3.79 -9.96 -0.23
C LYS A 17 5.17 -9.41 -0.59
N ASN A 18 5.26 -8.12 -0.90
CA ASN A 18 6.52 -7.50 -1.32
C ASN A 18 7.51 -7.39 -0.16
N ALA A 19 7.03 -7.10 1.05
CA ALA A 19 7.86 -7.14 2.26
C ALA A 19 8.39 -8.55 2.53
N GLU A 20 7.52 -9.57 2.53
CA GLU A 20 7.92 -10.97 2.71
C GLU A 20 8.91 -11.43 1.64
N PHE A 21 8.72 -11.01 0.39
CA PHE A 21 9.67 -11.29 -0.68
C PHE A 21 11.04 -10.67 -0.40
N LEU A 22 11.10 -9.36 -0.10
CA LEU A 22 12.36 -8.66 0.17
C LEU A 22 13.09 -9.24 1.39
N GLU A 23 12.37 -9.60 2.45
CA GLU A 23 12.93 -10.24 3.65
C GLU A 23 13.47 -11.65 3.38
N SER A 24 12.91 -12.36 2.40
CA SER A 24 13.35 -13.72 2.05
C SER A 24 14.63 -13.76 1.19
N GLN A 25 15.05 -12.62 0.64
CA GLN A 25 16.23 -12.56 -0.23
C GLN A 25 17.51 -12.53 0.61
N GLU A 26 18.40 -13.49 0.38
CA GLU A 26 19.74 -13.53 1.00
C GLU A 26 20.68 -12.49 0.35
N GLU A 27 20.53 -12.27 -0.96
CA GLU A 27 21.19 -11.20 -1.71
C GLU A 27 20.16 -10.30 -2.41
N PRO A 28 20.32 -8.96 -2.41
CA PRO A 28 19.35 -8.07 -3.06
C PRO A 28 19.33 -8.23 -4.59
N ASP A 29 18.16 -8.53 -5.15
CA ASP A 29 17.90 -8.45 -6.59
C ASP A 29 17.73 -6.98 -7.00
N ILE A 30 18.86 -6.31 -7.23
CA ILE A 30 18.94 -4.88 -7.55
C ILE A 30 18.14 -4.52 -8.82
N ASP A 31 18.10 -5.43 -9.81
CA ASP A 31 17.42 -5.18 -11.07
C ASP A 31 15.89 -5.10 -10.88
N ASN A 32 15.34 -5.91 -9.99
CA ASN A 32 13.91 -5.93 -9.69
C ASN A 32 13.51 -5.06 -8.47
N LEU A 33 14.47 -4.62 -7.67
CA LEU A 33 14.22 -3.85 -6.45
C LEU A 33 13.39 -2.58 -6.72
N MET A 34 13.73 -1.83 -7.77
CA MET A 34 13.00 -0.60 -8.12
C MET A 34 11.54 -0.88 -8.49
N ALA A 35 11.26 -1.95 -9.24
CA ALA A 35 9.90 -2.32 -9.61
C ALA A 35 9.06 -2.69 -8.38
N ILE A 36 9.64 -3.45 -7.45
CA ILE A 36 8.98 -3.85 -6.20
C ILE A 36 8.68 -2.63 -5.33
N VAL A 37 9.62 -1.68 -5.25
CA VAL A 37 9.45 -0.43 -4.48
C VAL A 37 8.35 0.43 -5.10
N GLU A 38 8.30 0.59 -6.43
CA GLU A 38 7.26 1.37 -7.11
C GLU A 38 5.85 0.77 -6.92
N GLU A 39 5.73 -0.55 -7.04
CA GLU A 39 4.49 -1.27 -6.78
C GLU A 39 4.05 -1.07 -5.32
N SER A 40 4.99 -1.23 -4.39
CA SER A 40 4.75 -1.06 -2.95
C SER A 40 4.33 0.37 -2.62
N MET A 41 4.95 1.38 -3.24
CA MET A 41 4.58 2.78 -3.04
C MET A 41 3.18 3.10 -3.57
N THR A 42 2.77 2.47 -4.67
CA THR A 42 1.42 2.60 -5.21
C THR A 42 0.39 1.98 -4.26
N ALA A 43 0.66 0.78 -3.75
CA ALA A 43 -0.18 0.11 -2.77
C ALA A 43 -0.26 0.90 -1.45
N TYR A 44 0.87 1.43 -0.97
CA TYR A 44 0.94 2.28 0.22
C TYR A 44 0.05 3.53 0.09
N LYS A 45 0.13 4.24 -1.04
CA LYS A 45 -0.70 5.43 -1.28
C LYS A 45 -2.19 5.09 -1.20
N ALA A 46 -2.62 3.99 -1.79
CA ALA A 46 -4.00 3.52 -1.71
C ALA A 46 -4.43 3.20 -0.27
N CYS A 47 -3.58 2.49 0.48
CA CYS A 47 -3.84 2.20 1.89
C CYS A 47 -3.95 3.47 2.74
N LYS A 48 -3.00 4.40 2.56
CA LYS A 48 -2.97 5.68 3.27
C LYS A 48 -4.23 6.51 2.99
N LEU A 49 -4.61 6.66 1.74
CA LEU A 49 -5.82 7.39 1.35
C LEU A 49 -7.07 6.86 2.05
N ARG A 50 -7.20 5.53 2.16
CA ARG A 50 -8.35 4.90 2.81
C ARG A 50 -8.32 5.09 4.33
N ILE A 51 -7.15 4.98 4.97
CA ILE A 51 -7.00 5.25 6.40
C ILE A 51 -7.32 6.72 6.71
N ASP A 52 -6.76 7.65 5.94
CA ASP A 52 -6.97 9.09 6.14
C ASP A 52 -8.46 9.44 5.98
N ALA A 53 -9.16 8.85 5.01
CA ALA A 53 -10.60 9.02 4.85
C ALA A 53 -11.43 8.48 6.03
N VAL A 54 -11.06 7.31 6.58
CA VAL A 54 -11.71 6.75 7.78
C VAL A 54 -11.45 7.65 8.99
N GLN A 55 -10.22 8.11 9.18
CA GLN A 55 -9.87 9.02 10.27
C GLN A 55 -10.66 10.33 10.19
N GLN A 56 -10.81 10.89 8.98
CA GLN A 56 -11.62 12.08 8.76
C GLN A 56 -13.10 11.84 9.11
N ALA A 57 -13.69 10.73 8.65
CA ALA A 57 -15.07 10.40 8.95
C ALA A 57 -15.33 10.23 10.46
N LEU A 58 -14.40 9.59 11.17
CA LEU A 58 -14.46 9.47 12.64
C LEU A 58 -14.35 10.84 13.31
N ASN A 59 -13.38 11.66 12.90
CA ASN A 59 -13.22 13.01 13.45
C ASN A 59 -14.48 13.85 13.24
N ASP A 60 -15.09 13.80 12.05
CA ASP A 60 -16.30 14.57 11.75
C ASP A 60 -17.54 14.02 12.48
N THR A 61 -17.57 12.73 12.80
CA THR A 61 -18.64 12.12 13.62
C THR A 61 -18.55 12.51 15.09
N PHE A 62 -17.32 12.68 15.61
CA PHE A 62 -17.06 12.93 17.03
C PHE A 62 -16.63 14.37 17.35
N LYS A 63 -16.70 15.30 16.39
CA LYS A 63 -16.58 16.75 16.64
C LYS A 63 -17.92 17.27 17.16
N GLU A 64 -17.94 17.75 18.40
CA GLU A 64 -19.03 18.55 18.98
C GLU A 64 -19.18 19.90 18.26
#